data_AF-A0A9D1NPC7-F1
#
_entry.id   AF-A0A9D1NPC7-F1
#
_cell.length_a   1.000
_cell.length_b   1.000
_cell.length_c   1.000
_cell.angle_alpha   90.00
_cell.angle_beta   90.00
_cell.angle_gamma   90.00
#
_symmetry.space_group_name_H-M   'P 1'
#
loop_
_entity.id
_entity.type
_entity.pdbx_description
1 polymer ?
#
loop_
_entity_poly.entity_id
_entity_poly.type
_entity_poly.pdbx_seq_one_letter_code
_entity_poly.pdbx_strand_id
1 'polypeptide(L)'
;MKGLLLIALAAPLLGGCIWNRAKVNDAGVAARAEAIVPGVTRAEELPGLMGTVPSSVIPLKDGRVVYAFSYGDAKTEGFTLILFTLSKTNSAFSAVYVFTDAAGVVRRVEASPAPVTDWETWPFGE
;
A
#
# COMPACT_ATOMS: atom_id res chain seq x y z
N MET A 1 -42.76 1.78 29.85
CA MET A 1 -42.63 2.25 28.46
C MET A 1 -41.67 3.44 28.28
N LYS A 2 -41.67 4.47 29.16
CA LYS A 2 -40.78 5.66 29.00
C LYS A 2 -39.27 5.35 28.98
N GLY A 3 -38.79 4.42 29.81
CA GLY A 3 -37.36 4.06 29.85
C GLY A 3 -36.86 3.37 28.58
N LEU A 4 -37.69 2.54 27.94
CA LEU A 4 -37.35 1.86 26.69
C LEU A 4 -37.19 2.85 25.53
N LEU A 5 -38.02 3.91 25.52
CA LEU A 5 -37.97 4.96 24.51
C LEU A 5 -36.71 5.83 24.63
N LEU A 6 -36.28 6.12 25.87
CA LEU A 6 -35.03 6.84 26.16
C LEU A 6 -33.79 6.05 25.72
N ILE A 7 -33.77 4.74 25.95
CA ILE A 7 -32.69 3.86 25.50
C ILE A 7 -32.63 3.79 23.97
N ALA A 8 -33.79 3.69 23.31
CA ALA A 8 -33.87 3.71 21.86
C ALA A 8 -33.41 5.04 21.25
N LEU A 9 -33.65 6.18 21.93
CA LEU A 9 -33.18 7.50 21.50
C LEU A 9 -31.68 7.72 21.74
N ALA A 10 -31.11 7.11 22.79
CA ALA A 10 -29.70 7.23 23.13
C ALA A 10 -28.79 6.24 22.38
N ALA A 11 -29.35 5.13 21.90
CA ALA A 11 -28.66 4.11 21.10
C ALA A 11 -27.85 4.68 19.90
N PRO A 12 -28.38 5.57 19.04
CA PRO A 12 -27.61 6.14 17.94
C PRO A 12 -26.43 7.02 18.38
N LEU A 13 -26.44 7.56 19.62
CA LEU A 13 -25.32 8.34 20.16
C LEU A 13 -24.10 7.48 20.55
N LEU A 14 -24.26 6.16 20.63
CA LEU A 14 -23.15 5.23 20.84
C LEU A 14 -22.50 4.80 19.51
N GLY A 15 -22.99 5.31 18.38
CA GLY A 15 -22.33 5.12 17.09
C GLY A 15 -20.99 5.86 17.02
N GLY A 16 -20.02 5.26 16.34
CA GLY A 16 -18.66 5.80 16.22
C GLY A 16 -18.16 5.79 14.78
N CYS A 17 -17.32 6.75 14.44
CA CYS A 17 -16.58 6.77 13.18
C CYS A 17 -15.21 6.12 13.36
N ILE A 18 -14.75 5.38 12.37
CA ILE A 18 -13.41 4.80 12.30
C ILE A 18 -12.72 5.43 11.10
N TRP A 19 -11.52 5.96 11.33
CA TRP A 19 -10.64 6.46 10.28
C TRP A 19 -9.26 5.87 10.48
N ASN A 20 -8.73 5.18 9.47
CA ASN A 20 -7.43 4.55 9.54
C ASN A 20 -6.70 4.69 8.21
N ARG A 21 -5.39 4.94 8.25
CA ARG A 21 -4.52 4.91 7.08
C ARG A 21 -3.34 4.01 7.34
N ALA A 22 -3.19 2.98 6.53
CA ALA A 22 -2.04 2.08 6.57
C ALA A 22 -1.17 2.35 5.34
N LYS A 23 0.13 2.56 5.56
CA LYS A 23 1.12 2.66 4.50
C LYS A 23 2.15 1.57 4.64
N VAL A 24 2.55 0.99 3.53
CA VAL A 24 3.66 0.03 3.42
C VAL A 24 4.66 0.65 2.46
N ASN A 25 5.90 0.89 2.90
CA ASN A 25 6.95 1.59 2.13
C ASN A 25 6.56 3.02 1.70
N ASP A 26 7.33 3.61 0.78
CA ASP A 26 7.21 4.99 0.33
C ASP A 26 6.54 5.12 -1.06
N ALA A 27 5.69 6.14 -1.21
CA ALA A 27 4.94 6.43 -2.44
C ALA A 27 5.84 6.71 -3.67
N GLY A 28 7.09 7.12 -3.44
CA GLY A 28 8.07 7.41 -4.48
C GLY A 28 8.79 6.18 -5.06
N VAL A 29 8.46 4.95 -4.64
CA VAL A 29 9.16 3.74 -5.10
C VAL A 29 9.23 3.62 -6.63
N ALA A 30 8.14 3.92 -7.34
CA ALA A 30 8.12 3.85 -8.81
C ALA A 30 9.00 4.92 -9.45
N ALA A 31 8.96 6.16 -8.95
CA ALA A 31 9.78 7.26 -9.47
C ALA A 31 11.28 7.05 -9.19
N ARG A 32 11.63 6.50 -8.03
CA ARG A 32 13.03 6.17 -7.70
C ARG A 32 13.62 5.08 -8.59
N ALA A 33 12.78 4.21 -9.13
CA ALA A 33 13.21 3.18 -10.07
C ALA A 33 13.79 3.77 -11.37
N GLU A 34 13.45 5.02 -11.72
CA GLU A 34 14.01 5.73 -12.87
C GLU A 34 15.51 6.02 -12.70
N ALA A 35 16.02 6.04 -11.46
CA ALA A 35 17.45 6.22 -11.18
C ALA A 35 18.28 4.93 -11.41
N ILE A 36 17.62 3.79 -11.63
CA ILE A 36 18.28 2.51 -11.86
C ILE A 36 18.65 2.40 -13.34
N VAL A 37 19.94 2.23 -13.63
CA VAL A 37 20.48 2.13 -14.99
C VAL A 37 20.85 0.68 -15.30
N PRO A 38 20.11 -0.03 -16.18
CA PRO A 38 20.45 -1.39 -16.58
C PRO A 38 21.86 -1.48 -17.17
N GLY A 39 22.60 -2.53 -16.78
CA GLY A 39 23.98 -2.78 -17.20
C GLY A 39 25.03 -2.02 -16.39
N VAL A 40 24.64 -1.05 -15.57
CA VAL A 40 25.54 -0.25 -14.72
C VAL A 40 25.25 -0.49 -13.24
N THR A 41 23.98 -0.33 -12.84
CA THR A 41 23.57 -0.47 -11.44
C THR A 41 23.77 -1.89 -10.93
N ARG A 42 24.28 -2.02 -9.71
CA ARG A 42 24.50 -3.29 -9.02
C ARG A 42 23.44 -3.51 -7.94
N ALA A 43 23.18 -4.77 -7.61
CA ALA A 43 22.19 -5.18 -6.61
C ALA A 43 22.38 -4.52 -5.24
N GLU A 44 23.64 -4.31 -4.85
CA GLU A 44 24.05 -3.68 -3.59
C GLU A 44 23.71 -2.18 -3.51
N GLU A 45 23.53 -1.51 -4.66
CA GLU A 45 23.19 -0.09 -4.73
C GLU A 45 21.67 0.14 -4.64
N LEU A 46 20.87 -0.92 -4.87
CA LEU A 46 19.41 -0.82 -4.94
C LEU A 46 18.77 -0.24 -3.67
N PRO A 47 19.16 -0.63 -2.43
CA PRO A 47 18.55 -0.05 -1.24
C PRO A 47 18.78 1.46 -1.10
N GLY A 48 19.96 1.94 -1.53
CA GLY A 48 20.29 3.36 -1.53
C GLY A 48 19.48 4.14 -2.56
N LEU A 49 19.38 3.61 -3.78
CA LEU A 49 18.60 4.23 -4.86
C LEU A 49 17.10 4.25 -4.57
N MET A 50 16.58 3.15 -4.01
CA MET A 50 15.16 2.99 -3.70
C MET A 50 14.76 3.64 -2.38
N GLY A 51 15.72 4.02 -1.53
CA GLY A 51 15.49 4.59 -0.19
C GLY A 51 14.83 3.62 0.80
N THR A 52 14.78 2.33 0.47
CA THR A 52 14.23 1.25 1.30
C THR A 52 14.84 -0.08 0.88
N VAL A 53 14.73 -1.09 1.74
CA VAL A 53 15.14 -2.45 1.40
C VAL A 53 14.08 -3.15 0.53
N PRO A 54 14.47 -4.14 -0.30
CA PRO A 54 13.51 -4.95 -1.03
C PRO A 54 12.50 -5.59 -0.07
N SER A 55 11.22 -5.48 -0.42
CA SER A 55 10.13 -6.18 0.29
C SER A 55 10.21 -7.70 0.10
N SER A 56 10.79 -8.15 -1.00
CA SER A 56 11.08 -9.56 -1.27
C SER A 56 12.30 -9.69 -2.16
N VAL A 57 13.03 -10.79 -1.98
CA VAL A 57 14.17 -11.19 -2.82
C VAL A 57 13.88 -12.60 -3.32
N ILE A 58 13.71 -12.74 -4.62
CA ILE A 58 13.28 -13.98 -5.26
C ILE A 58 14.46 -14.54 -6.06
N PRO A 59 15.11 -15.61 -5.58
CA PRO A 59 16.16 -16.26 -6.34
C PRO A 59 15.56 -16.95 -7.58
N LEU A 60 16.20 -16.78 -8.72
CA LEU A 60 15.90 -17.46 -9.97
C LEU A 60 16.97 -18.51 -10.27
N LYS A 61 16.75 -19.29 -11.33
CA LYS A 61 17.77 -20.22 -11.84
C LYS A 61 19.02 -19.47 -12.31
N ASP A 62 20.15 -20.16 -12.23
CA ASP A 62 21.46 -19.70 -12.73
C ASP A 62 22.02 -18.48 -11.97
N GLY A 63 21.72 -18.36 -10.67
CA GLY A 63 22.24 -17.30 -9.81
C GLY A 63 21.61 -15.92 -10.02
N ARG A 64 20.62 -15.81 -10.90
CA ARG A 64 19.84 -14.58 -11.12
C ARG A 64 18.92 -14.32 -9.94
N VAL A 65 18.59 -13.05 -9.71
CA VAL A 65 17.72 -12.65 -8.59
C VAL A 65 16.73 -11.58 -9.06
N VAL A 66 15.53 -11.59 -8.49
CA VAL A 66 14.56 -10.49 -8.61
C VAL A 66 14.42 -9.83 -7.26
N TYR A 67 14.64 -8.52 -7.21
CA TYR A 67 14.39 -7.69 -6.04
C TYR A 67 13.05 -6.99 -6.25
N ALA A 68 12.10 -7.22 -5.35
CA ALA A 68 10.77 -6.63 -5.41
C ALA A 68 10.64 -5.51 -4.36
N PHE A 69 10.26 -4.33 -4.81
CA PHE A 69 9.97 -3.17 -3.97
C PHE A 69 8.48 -2.84 -4.11
N SER A 70 7.69 -3.19 -3.08
CA SER A 70 6.26 -2.92 -3.08
C SER A 70 5.94 -1.73 -2.19
N TYR A 71 5.15 -0.80 -2.70
CA TYR A 71 4.48 0.26 -1.94
C TYR A 71 2.99 -0.04 -1.84
N GLY A 72 2.38 0.20 -0.68
CA GLY A 72 0.94 0.13 -0.50
C GLY A 72 0.43 1.33 0.28
N ASP A 73 -0.69 1.92 -0.14
CA ASP A 73 -1.47 2.87 0.64
C ASP A 73 -2.90 2.34 0.74
N ALA A 74 -3.34 2.10 1.96
CA ALA A 74 -4.70 1.67 2.28
C ALA A 74 -5.35 2.73 3.17
N LYS A 75 -6.50 3.20 2.73
CA LYS A 75 -7.31 4.23 3.40
C LYS A 75 -8.62 3.60 3.78
N THR A 76 -8.83 3.40 5.07
CA THR A 76 -10.04 2.79 5.61
C THR A 76 -10.85 3.83 6.36
N GLU A 77 -12.12 3.90 6.03
CA GLU A 77 -13.12 4.67 6.76
C GLU A 77 -14.29 3.75 7.12
N GLY A 78 -14.99 4.08 8.18
CA GLY A 78 -16.15 3.32 8.58
C GLY A 78 -17.02 4.03 9.58
N PHE A 79 -18.26 3.58 9.63
CA PHE A 79 -19.28 4.04 10.53
C PHE A 79 -19.89 2.81 11.22
N THR A 80 -19.78 2.77 12.54
CA THR A 80 -20.35 1.71 13.37
C THR A 80 -21.59 2.26 14.05
N LEU A 81 -22.74 1.68 13.75
CA LEU A 81 -23.95 1.76 14.56
C LEU A 81 -24.01 0.53 15.47
N ILE A 82 -24.76 0.61 16.58
CA ILE A 82 -24.85 -0.47 17.58
C ILE A 82 -25.08 -1.86 16.96
N LEU A 83 -25.84 -1.91 15.86
CA LEU A 83 -26.25 -3.17 15.21
C LEU A 83 -25.48 -3.50 13.93
N PHE A 84 -24.74 -2.56 13.34
CA PHE A 84 -24.04 -2.80 12.08
C PHE A 84 -22.87 -1.84 11.86
N THR A 85 -21.80 -2.35 11.24
CA THR A 85 -20.63 -1.58 10.83
C THR A 85 -20.61 -1.49 9.31
N LEU A 86 -20.51 -0.29 8.78
CA LEU A 86 -20.17 -0.02 7.38
C LEU A 86 -18.71 0.38 7.33
N SER A 87 -17.92 -0.25 6.48
CA SER A 87 -16.53 0.14 6.26
C SER A 87 -16.17 0.08 4.78
N LYS A 88 -15.29 0.98 4.38
CA LYS A 88 -14.74 1.08 3.04
C LYS A 88 -13.24 1.16 3.16
N THR A 89 -12.53 0.40 2.33
CA THR A 89 -11.08 0.46 2.24
C THR A 89 -10.67 0.66 0.79
N ASN A 90 -10.08 1.82 0.51
CA ASN A 90 -9.46 2.13 -0.77
C ASN A 90 -7.97 1.78 -0.68
N SER A 91 -7.53 0.83 -1.50
CA SER A 91 -6.15 0.33 -1.50
C SER A 91 -5.49 0.55 -2.85
N ALA A 92 -4.29 1.12 -2.83
CA ALA A 92 -3.42 1.26 -3.98
C ALA A 92 -2.09 0.54 -3.70
N PHE A 93 -1.57 -0.17 -4.70
CA PHE A 93 -0.28 -0.85 -4.61
C PHE A 93 0.59 -0.53 -5.81
N SER A 94 1.80 -0.06 -5.55
CA SER A 94 2.85 0.06 -6.57
C SER A 94 3.84 -1.07 -6.36
N ALA A 95 4.40 -1.60 -7.44
CA ALA A 95 5.47 -2.58 -7.36
C ALA A 95 6.58 -2.22 -8.35
N VAL A 96 7.83 -2.42 -7.94
CA VAL A 96 9.00 -2.35 -8.81
C VAL A 96 9.75 -3.66 -8.71
N TYR A 97 9.97 -4.32 -9.83
CA TYR A 97 10.75 -5.53 -9.96
C TYR A 97 12.07 -5.23 -10.65
N VAL A 98 13.18 -5.50 -9.97
CA VAL A 98 14.53 -5.33 -10.51
C VAL A 98 15.16 -6.70 -10.71
N PHE A 99 15.44 -7.03 -11.96
CA PHE A 99 16.03 -8.30 -12.35
C PHE A 99 17.55 -8.15 -12.48
N THR A 100 18.30 -8.99 -11.80
CA THR A 100 19.77 -9.02 -11.87
C THR A 100 20.28 -10.29 -12.52
N ASP A 101 21.46 -10.21 -13.12
CA ASP A 101 22.21 -11.38 -13.53
C ASP A 101 22.93 -12.06 -12.35
N ALA A 102 23.67 -13.13 -12.64
CA ALA A 102 24.43 -13.89 -11.65
C ALA A 102 25.59 -13.10 -11.01
N ALA A 103 26.07 -12.04 -11.68
CA ALA A 103 27.10 -11.14 -11.16
C ALA A 103 26.50 -10.00 -10.31
N GLY A 104 25.18 -9.97 -10.14
CA GLY A 104 24.46 -8.94 -9.40
C GLY A 104 24.26 -7.64 -10.18
N VAL A 105 24.45 -7.63 -11.51
CA VAL A 105 24.23 -6.44 -12.35
C VAL A 105 22.77 -6.40 -12.79
N VAL A 106 22.13 -5.23 -12.67
CA VAL A 106 20.75 -5.03 -13.10
C VAL A 106 20.64 -5.18 -14.61
N ARG A 107 19.68 -5.97 -15.07
CA ARG A 107 19.40 -6.20 -16.50
C ARG A 107 18.07 -5.66 -16.96
N ARG A 108 17.08 -5.63 -16.07
CA ARG A 108 15.73 -5.17 -16.38
C ARG A 108 15.10 -4.59 -15.13
N VAL A 109 14.31 -3.54 -15.31
CA VAL A 109 13.48 -2.94 -14.28
C VAL A 109 12.05 -2.89 -14.82
N GLU A 110 11.09 -3.32 -14.03
CA GLU A 110 9.68 -3.22 -14.34
C GLU A 110 8.98 -2.49 -13.20
N ALA A 111 8.38 -1.35 -13.50
CA ALA A 111 7.59 -0.59 -12.55
C ALA A 111 6.10 -0.69 -12.91
N SER A 112 5.29 -1.01 -11.91
CA SER A 112 3.83 -0.95 -11.95
C SER A 112 3.40 0.09 -10.94
N PRO A 113 3.32 1.39 -11.31
CA PRO A 113 2.85 2.43 -10.41
C PRO A 113 1.37 2.21 -10.07
N ALA A 114 1.01 2.40 -8.81
CA ALA A 114 -0.39 2.42 -8.39
C ALA A 114 -1.07 3.70 -8.89
N PRO A 115 -2.38 3.66 -9.14
CA PRO A 115 -3.18 4.88 -9.18
C PRO A 115 -3.17 5.58 -7.82
N VAL A 116 -3.32 6.91 -7.82
CA VAL A 116 -3.50 7.68 -6.58
C VAL A 116 -4.84 7.30 -5.96
N THR A 117 -4.83 6.82 -4.72
CA THR A 117 -6.07 6.59 -3.95
C THR A 117 -6.50 7.86 -3.27
N ASP A 118 -7.66 8.39 -3.64
CA ASP A 118 -8.30 9.50 -2.94
C ASP A 118 -9.10 9.01 -1.73
N TRP A 119 -9.32 9.91 -0.77
CA TRP A 119 -10.32 9.69 0.27
C TRP A 119 -11.69 9.88 -0.36
N GLU A 120 -12.45 8.80 -0.46
CA GLU A 120 -13.84 8.86 -0.91
C GLU A 120 -14.72 8.62 0.30
N THR A 121 -15.31 9.68 0.84
CA THR A 121 -16.18 9.63 2.02
C THR A 121 -17.51 9.00 1.65
N TRP A 122 -17.86 7.79 2.10
CA TRP A 122 -19.15 7.14 1.77
C TRP A 122 -19.74 6.24 2.88
N PRO A 123 -20.98 6.51 3.33
CA PRO A 123 -22.12 5.77 2.75
C PRO A 123 -23.36 6.54 2.16
N PHE A 124 -23.57 7.89 2.27
CA PHE A 124 -24.82 8.64 1.78
C PHE A 124 -24.75 10.00 0.89
N GLY A 125 -24.69 10.02 -0.47
CA GLY A 125 -23.97 10.96 -1.41
C GLY A 125 -22.66 11.78 -1.08
N GLU A 126 -21.86 12.12 -2.11
CA GLU A 126 -21.87 13.57 -2.38
C GLU A 126 -23.33 13.92 -2.72
#